data_AF-A0A5E4P464-F1
#
_entry.id   AF-A0A5E4P464-F1
#
_cell.length_a   1.000
_cell.length_b   1.000
_cell.length_c   1.000
_cell.angle_alpha   90.00
_cell.angle_beta   90.00
_cell.angle_gamma   90.00
#
_symmetry.space_group_name_H-M   'P 1'
#
loop_
_entity.id
_entity.type
_entity.pdbx_description
1 polymer ?
#
loop_
_entity_poly.entity_id
_entity_poly.type
_entity_poly.pdbx_seq_one_letter_code
_entity_poly.pdbx_strand_id
1 'polypeptide(L)'
;MKPGRLFGIAALASTIKRAVSSSIFSARANASTEGRHRLLLTRGIIVLVLAGVIVGASLLAASPRDGQESSTLTSSTTQEAPSFTRGENGRIDVPAGSPLRQQLVIRPVAVENVAQTLDLPAVVEADPARTAKVAPPLSGRIAELRVGVDDDVERGQVVAVLKSADLAQAYDDFDKAQSALALARRALDRQRGLTAIRAGAGKDMEAAQDAFTQAEAEARRTAERLDQIGAPATGRHDGAALLNITAPFSGVVTDLSTARGTYFNDPTQSLMTISQLDVSLGYGERAREGHRFCLTRAGCRGEISGLCGGDLPRYGRTHRRHGRHGYPTHEGQD
;
A
#
# COMPACT_ATOMS: atom_id res chain seq x y z
N MET A 1 71.88 -7.40 45.97
CA MET A 1 70.44 -7.25 46.31
C MET A 1 69.78 -6.33 45.29
N LYS A 2 68.52 -6.64 44.92
CA LYS A 2 67.66 -6.06 43.87
C LYS A 2 67.37 -4.54 44.04
N PRO A 3 66.93 -3.86 42.96
CA PRO A 3 65.49 -3.62 42.81
C PRO A 3 64.98 -3.91 41.39
N GLY A 4 63.68 -4.22 41.30
CA GLY A 4 62.98 -4.48 40.05
C GLY A 4 61.59 -3.85 40.01
N ARG A 5 60.93 -4.15 38.88
CA ARG A 5 59.51 -3.95 38.53
C ARG A 5 59.09 -2.53 38.11
N LEU A 6 59.03 -2.34 36.79
CA LEU A 6 58.07 -1.49 36.07
C LEU A 6 58.09 -1.88 34.57
N PHE A 7 57.61 -3.09 34.27
CA PHE A 7 57.32 -3.55 32.90
C PHE A 7 56.02 -4.34 32.99
N GLY A 8 54.91 -3.76 32.51
CA GLY A 8 53.61 -4.44 32.61
C GLY A 8 52.38 -3.76 32.02
N ILE A 9 52.45 -2.50 31.54
CA ILE A 9 51.22 -1.80 31.07
C ILE A 9 51.28 -1.45 29.56
N ALA A 10 52.46 -1.44 28.93
CA ALA A 10 52.57 -1.08 27.50
C ALA A 10 52.27 -2.25 26.53
N ALA A 11 52.26 -3.50 27.01
CA ALA A 11 52.09 -4.69 26.15
C ALA A 11 50.62 -5.12 25.94
N LEU A 12 49.66 -4.53 26.65
CA LEU A 12 48.23 -4.87 26.50
C LEU A 12 47.49 -3.99 25.48
N ALA A 13 48.03 -2.80 25.16
CA ALA A 13 47.38 -1.85 24.25
C ALA A 13 47.58 -2.19 22.75
N SER A 14 48.63 -2.94 22.39
CA SER A 14 48.93 -3.29 20.99
C SER A 14 48.16 -4.53 20.49
N THR A 15 47.78 -5.43 21.39
CA THR A 15 47.04 -6.66 21.05
C THR A 15 45.56 -6.37 20.77
N ILE A 16 44.97 -5.36 21.44
CA ILE A 16 43.58 -4.93 21.20
C ILE A 16 43.45 -4.24 19.82
N LYS A 17 44.47 -3.51 19.37
CA LYS A 17 44.45 -2.80 18.08
C LYS A 17 44.53 -3.75 16.87
N ARG A 18 45.11 -4.96 17.03
CA ARG A 18 45.17 -5.99 15.97
C ARG A 18 43.92 -6.88 15.91
N ALA A 19 43.16 -7.05 16.99
CA ALA A 19 41.92 -7.83 17.00
C ALA A 19 40.72 -7.08 16.37
N VAL A 20 40.76 -5.74 16.31
CA VAL A 20 39.71 -4.91 15.70
C VAL A 20 39.89 -4.74 14.18
N SER A 21 41.08 -4.99 13.64
CA SER A 21 41.36 -4.81 12.20
C SER A 21 41.10 -6.07 11.35
N SER A 22 41.06 -7.28 11.93
CA SER A 22 40.86 -8.51 11.15
C SER A 22 39.39 -8.94 10.99
N SER A 23 38.47 -8.33 11.75
CA SER A 23 37.03 -8.63 11.66
C SER A 23 36.27 -7.79 10.62
N ILE A 24 36.97 -6.90 9.90
CA ILE A 24 36.38 -5.97 8.91
C ILE A 24 36.47 -6.51 7.46
N PHE A 25 37.18 -7.62 7.18
CA PHE A 25 37.52 -8.01 5.79
C PHE A 25 37.02 -9.37 5.27
N SER A 26 36.10 -10.10 5.95
CA SER A 26 35.58 -11.37 5.38
C SER A 26 34.05 -11.52 5.41
N ALA A 27 33.32 -10.50 4.96
CA ALA A 27 31.89 -10.64 4.68
C ALA A 27 31.47 -9.77 3.49
N ARG A 28 32.04 -10.05 2.31
CA ARG A 28 31.56 -9.52 1.02
C ARG A 28 31.08 -10.63 0.08
N ALA A 29 30.30 -11.56 0.61
CA ALA A 29 29.56 -12.49 -0.23
C ALA A 29 28.21 -12.82 0.42
N ASN A 30 27.17 -12.31 -0.21
CA ASN A 30 25.85 -12.93 -0.31
C ASN A 30 25.03 -13.10 0.99
N ALA A 31 24.19 -12.10 1.32
CA ALA A 31 22.97 -12.34 2.09
C ALA A 31 22.04 -11.12 2.05
N SER A 32 20.87 -11.34 1.44
CA SER A 32 19.51 -10.91 1.83
C SER A 32 19.34 -9.79 2.86
N THR A 33 18.61 -8.77 2.43
CA THR A 33 18.07 -7.65 3.22
C THR A 33 16.97 -8.10 4.19
N GLU A 34 17.34 -8.62 5.36
CA GLU A 34 16.45 -8.67 6.52
C GLU A 34 17.29 -8.70 7.82
N GLY A 35 16.98 -7.83 8.78
CA GLY A 35 17.60 -7.89 10.12
C GLY A 35 18.59 -6.79 10.52
N ARG A 36 18.41 -5.54 10.05
CA ARG A 36 19.25 -4.40 10.48
C ARG A 36 18.85 -3.70 11.80
N HIS A 37 17.73 -4.04 12.42
CA HIS A 37 17.21 -3.29 13.59
C HIS A 37 17.51 -3.90 14.97
N ARG A 38 18.00 -5.14 15.08
CA ARG A 38 18.26 -5.78 16.38
C ARG A 38 19.67 -5.61 16.95
N LEU A 39 20.61 -5.01 16.20
CA LEU A 39 22.01 -4.92 16.62
C LEU A 39 22.43 -3.54 17.19
N LEU A 40 21.56 -2.53 17.12
CA LEU A 40 21.86 -1.17 17.60
C LEU A 40 21.39 -0.91 19.04
N LEU A 41 20.43 -1.69 19.57
CA LEU A 41 19.88 -1.48 20.91
C LEU A 41 20.72 -2.12 22.04
N THR A 42 21.43 -3.22 21.76
CA THR A 42 22.28 -3.89 22.76
C THR A 42 23.62 -3.20 23.01
N ARG A 43 24.07 -2.31 22.11
CA ARG A 43 25.31 -1.53 22.27
C ARG A 43 25.15 -0.25 23.10
N GLY A 44 23.95 0.32 23.16
CA GLY A 44 23.67 1.54 23.93
C GLY A 44 23.54 1.32 25.44
N ILE A 45 23.02 0.16 25.86
CA ILE A 45 22.72 -0.13 27.27
C ILE A 45 23.99 -0.42 28.08
N ILE A 46 25.03 -0.98 27.47
CA ILE A 46 26.28 -1.35 28.15
C ILE A 46 27.14 -0.11 28.50
N VAL A 47 27.00 0.98 27.75
CA VAL A 47 27.74 2.24 28.01
C VAL A 47 27.14 3.04 29.18
N LEU A 48 25.84 2.89 29.44
CA LEU A 48 25.12 3.67 30.47
C LEU A 48 25.30 3.07 31.88
N VAL A 49 25.51 1.75 31.99
CA VAL A 49 25.67 1.05 33.30
C VAL A 49 27.07 1.24 33.90
N LEU A 50 28.11 1.43 33.07
CA LEU A 50 29.49 1.63 33.54
C LEU A 50 29.76 3.05 34.06
N ALA A 51 28.97 4.06 33.67
CA ALA A 51 29.11 5.43 34.16
C ALA A 51 28.46 5.67 35.54
N GLY A 52 27.50 4.82 35.97
CA GLY A 52 26.78 4.99 37.23
C GLY A 52 27.51 4.49 38.49
N VAL A 53 28.54 3.64 38.33
CA VAL A 53 29.21 2.99 39.48
C VAL A 53 30.33 3.83 40.08
N ILE A 54 30.79 4.89 39.39
CA ILE A 54 31.93 5.72 39.83
C ILE A 54 31.51 6.88 40.76
N VAL A 55 30.21 7.20 40.86
CA VAL A 55 29.70 8.34 41.65
C VAL A 55 29.19 7.95 43.05
N GLY A 56 29.03 6.65 43.34
CA GLY A 56 28.43 6.17 44.60
C GLY A 56 29.38 5.98 45.79
N ALA A 57 30.67 6.29 45.67
CA ALA A 57 31.70 5.81 46.61
C ALA A 57 32.50 6.90 47.35
N SER A 58 32.00 8.13 47.53
CA SER A 58 32.85 9.22 48.10
C SER A 58 32.23 10.19 49.10
N LEU A 59 31.12 9.89 49.78
CA LEU A 59 30.69 10.64 50.99
C LEU A 59 29.80 9.69 51.83
N LEU A 60 29.97 9.44 53.13
CA LEU A 60 30.77 10.09 54.16
C LEU A 60 30.84 9.12 55.36
N ALA A 61 32.04 8.88 55.89
CA ALA A 61 32.26 8.24 57.18
C ALA A 61 32.55 9.33 58.22
N ALA A 62 31.86 9.33 59.37
CA ALA A 62 32.38 9.74 60.68
C ALA A 62 31.29 9.66 61.76
N SER A 63 31.46 8.72 62.70
CA SER A 63 30.87 8.76 64.06
C SER A 63 31.84 9.52 64.99
N PRO A 64 31.39 10.06 66.14
CA PRO A 64 31.62 9.33 67.40
C PRO A 64 30.51 9.45 68.48
N ARG A 65 30.79 8.81 69.62
CA ARG A 65 29.96 8.31 70.72
C ARG A 65 29.65 9.28 71.87
N ASP A 66 28.57 8.92 72.59
CA ASP A 66 28.25 8.97 74.03
C ASP A 66 28.37 10.26 74.85
N GLY A 67 27.31 10.53 75.63
CA GLY A 67 27.30 11.52 76.71
C GLY A 67 25.88 11.83 77.20
N GLN A 68 25.44 11.09 78.22
CA GLN A 68 24.19 11.24 78.97
C GLN A 68 24.26 12.46 79.92
N GLU A 69 23.18 13.24 80.03
CA GLU A 69 22.48 13.58 81.29
C GLU A 69 21.77 14.95 81.29
N SER A 70 20.50 14.88 81.70
CA SER A 70 19.77 15.80 82.56
C SER A 70 19.50 17.24 82.11
N SER A 71 18.24 17.49 81.73
CA SER A 71 17.48 18.63 82.26
C SER A 71 15.97 18.38 82.16
N THR A 72 15.45 17.93 83.29
CA THR A 72 14.16 18.25 83.93
C THR A 72 13.15 19.18 83.23
N LEU A 73 11.90 18.68 83.27
CA LEU A 73 10.62 19.36 83.59
C LEU A 73 9.84 20.07 82.47
N THR A 74 8.73 19.39 82.11
CA THR A 74 7.34 19.88 82.15
C THR A 74 7.05 21.31 81.70
N SER A 75 6.33 21.49 80.58
CA SER A 75 5.03 22.19 80.55
C SER A 75 4.36 22.26 79.16
N SER A 76 3.07 21.89 79.16
CA SER A 76 1.97 22.38 78.31
C SER A 76 2.00 22.20 76.78
N THR A 77 1.34 21.12 76.37
CA THR A 77 0.42 20.97 75.24
C THR A 77 -0.17 22.29 74.69
N THR A 78 0.22 22.64 73.46
CA THR A 78 -0.73 23.15 72.44
C THR A 78 -0.85 22.03 71.42
N GLN A 79 -1.93 21.26 71.53
CA GLN A 79 -2.21 20.16 70.62
C GLN A 79 -2.58 20.74 69.26
N GLU A 80 -1.59 20.82 68.37
CA GLU A 80 -1.77 21.09 66.96
C GLU A 80 -2.76 20.05 66.41
N ALA A 81 -3.92 20.49 65.94
CA ALA A 81 -4.94 19.61 65.44
C ALA A 81 -4.36 18.74 64.31
N PRO A 82 -4.57 17.41 64.31
CA PRO A 82 -4.06 16.56 63.25
C PRO A 82 -4.55 17.08 61.89
N SER A 83 -3.63 17.16 60.93
CA SER A 83 -3.91 17.77 59.63
C SER A 83 -5.04 17.07 58.87
N PHE A 84 -5.20 15.75 59.06
CA PHE A 84 -6.37 14.97 58.64
C PHE A 84 -6.56 13.75 59.56
N THR A 85 -7.77 13.22 59.61
CA THR A 85 -8.10 11.96 60.30
C THR A 85 -8.74 10.99 59.31
N ARG A 86 -8.34 9.72 59.36
CA ARG A 86 -8.95 8.65 58.53
C ARG A 86 -10.05 7.95 59.33
N GLY A 87 -11.28 8.02 58.85
CA GLY A 87 -12.41 7.27 59.39
C GLY A 87 -12.35 5.78 59.01
N GLU A 88 -13.16 4.97 59.69
CA GLU A 88 -13.18 3.51 59.57
C GLU A 88 -13.49 2.96 58.16
N ASN A 89 -14.09 3.77 57.29
CA ASN A 89 -14.46 3.44 55.92
C ASN A 89 -13.54 4.07 54.85
N GLY A 90 -12.36 4.54 55.24
CA GLY A 90 -11.42 5.20 54.33
C GLY A 90 -11.78 6.65 53.97
N ARG A 91 -12.83 7.23 54.59
CA ARG A 91 -13.15 8.65 54.48
C ARG A 91 -12.07 9.49 55.16
N ILE A 92 -11.60 10.51 54.47
CA ILE A 92 -10.62 11.47 55.01
C ILE A 92 -11.40 12.67 55.53
N ASP A 93 -11.39 12.85 56.84
CA ASP A 93 -12.02 13.98 57.52
C ASP A 93 -10.95 15.03 57.85
N VAL A 94 -11.18 16.28 57.45
CA VAL A 94 -10.28 17.41 57.70
C VAL A 94 -10.89 18.33 58.78
N PRO A 95 -10.35 18.35 60.00
CA PRO A 95 -10.87 19.15 61.11
C PRO A 95 -10.84 20.66 60.83
N ALA A 96 -11.68 21.44 61.55
CA ALA A 96 -11.85 22.87 61.31
C ALA A 96 -10.59 23.73 61.54
N GLY A 97 -9.70 23.29 62.43
CA GLY A 97 -8.41 23.95 62.67
C GLY A 97 -7.26 23.48 61.79
N SER A 98 -7.51 22.57 60.82
CA SER A 98 -6.43 22.04 59.99
C SER A 98 -5.96 23.06 58.94
N PRO A 99 -4.65 23.28 58.79
CA PRO A 99 -4.11 24.13 57.74
C PRO A 99 -4.43 23.62 56.33
N LEU A 100 -4.79 22.34 56.17
CA LEU A 100 -5.19 21.78 54.88
C LEU A 100 -6.46 22.44 54.33
N ARG A 101 -7.40 22.90 55.18
CA ARG A 101 -8.63 23.55 54.70
C ARG A 101 -8.37 24.80 53.86
N GLN A 102 -7.27 25.50 54.13
CA GLN A 102 -6.87 26.69 53.35
C GLN A 102 -6.32 26.32 51.97
N GLN A 103 -5.94 25.06 51.75
CA GLN A 103 -5.39 24.53 50.49
C GLN A 103 -6.38 23.65 49.72
N LEU A 104 -7.51 23.27 50.32
CA LEU A 104 -8.54 22.48 49.67
C LEU A 104 -9.37 23.34 48.70
N VAL A 105 -9.24 23.07 47.41
CA VAL A 105 -10.08 23.65 46.37
C VAL A 105 -11.18 22.64 46.02
N ILE A 106 -12.42 22.95 46.39
CA ILE A 106 -13.59 22.12 46.07
C ILE A 106 -14.32 22.75 44.89
N ARG A 107 -14.58 21.95 43.85
CA ARG A 107 -15.43 22.35 42.71
C ARG A 107 -16.56 21.32 42.54
N PRO A 108 -17.80 21.75 42.28
CA PRO A 108 -18.89 20.83 41.98
C PRO A 108 -18.60 20.10 40.66
N VAL A 109 -18.94 18.81 40.60
CA VAL A 109 -18.86 18.04 39.35
C VAL A 109 -19.99 18.50 38.44
N ALA A 110 -19.65 19.18 37.36
CA ALA A 110 -20.59 19.53 36.31
C ALA A 110 -20.59 18.44 35.25
N VAL A 111 -21.78 18.01 34.82
CA VAL A 111 -21.92 17.20 33.60
C VAL A 111 -21.86 18.15 32.43
N GLU A 112 -20.79 18.04 31.64
CA GLU A 112 -20.57 18.83 30.44
C GLU A 112 -20.54 17.90 29.22
N ASN A 113 -21.15 18.34 28.12
CA ASN A 113 -21.01 17.65 26.84
C ASN A 113 -19.62 17.95 26.27
N VAL A 114 -18.67 17.06 26.57
CA VAL A 114 -17.33 17.14 26.00
C VAL A 114 -17.36 16.54 24.60
N ALA A 115 -17.30 17.41 23.58
CA ALA A 115 -17.02 16.97 22.22
C ALA A 115 -15.53 16.57 22.14
N GLN A 116 -15.25 15.27 22.16
CA GLN A 116 -13.90 14.78 21.94
C GLN A 116 -13.57 14.88 20.44
N THR A 117 -12.68 15.79 20.09
CA THR A 117 -12.07 15.86 18.75
C THR A 117 -10.93 14.85 18.68
N LEU A 118 -10.92 14.03 17.63
CA LEU A 118 -9.86 13.06 17.36
C LEU A 118 -9.21 13.44 16.04
N ASP A 119 -7.93 13.81 16.10
CA ASP A 119 -7.15 14.10 14.90
C ASP A 119 -6.50 12.82 14.39
N LEU A 120 -6.88 12.39 13.18
CA LEU A 120 -6.27 11.25 12.52
C LEU A 120 -5.56 11.70 11.24
N PRO A 121 -4.31 11.26 11.00
CA PRO A 121 -3.71 11.42 9.69
C PRO A 121 -4.50 10.61 8.66
N ALA A 122 -4.79 11.24 7.52
CA ALA A 122 -5.50 10.64 6.38
C ALA A 122 -4.69 10.85 5.10
N VAL A 123 -4.85 9.96 4.14
CA VAL A 123 -4.28 10.10 2.80
C VAL A 123 -5.41 10.10 1.77
N VAL A 124 -5.29 10.97 0.77
CA VAL A 124 -6.19 10.98 -0.38
C VAL A 124 -5.78 9.84 -1.30
N GLU A 125 -6.70 8.91 -1.54
CA GLU A 125 -6.48 7.80 -2.46
C GLU A 125 -7.55 7.84 -3.56
N ALA A 126 -7.10 7.59 -4.80
CA ALA A 126 -8.03 7.35 -5.90
C ALA A 126 -8.79 6.05 -5.63
N ASP A 127 -10.10 6.07 -5.89
CA ASP A 127 -10.92 4.88 -5.70
C ASP A 127 -10.49 3.81 -6.72
N PRO A 128 -10.00 2.63 -6.27
CA PRO A 128 -9.55 1.58 -7.18
C PRO A 128 -10.70 1.01 -8.02
N ALA A 129 -11.97 1.16 -7.60
CA ALA A 129 -13.12 0.76 -8.40
C ALA A 129 -13.40 1.73 -9.56
N ARG A 130 -12.88 2.96 -9.48
CA ARG A 130 -13.05 4.05 -10.45
C ARG A 130 -11.74 4.43 -11.13
N THR A 131 -10.74 3.55 -11.04
CA THR A 131 -9.42 3.69 -11.66
C THR A 131 -9.19 2.49 -12.58
N ALA A 132 -8.96 2.72 -13.86
CA ALA A 132 -8.63 1.67 -14.82
C ALA A 132 -7.24 1.91 -15.42
N LYS A 133 -6.46 0.85 -15.39
CA LYS A 133 -5.21 0.75 -16.13
C LYS A 133 -5.52 0.25 -17.53
N VAL A 134 -5.30 1.10 -18.53
CA VAL A 134 -5.57 0.78 -19.93
C VAL A 134 -4.32 0.13 -20.52
N ALA A 135 -4.46 -1.13 -20.93
CA ALA A 135 -3.44 -1.89 -21.65
C ALA A 135 -3.98 -2.32 -23.02
N PRO A 136 -3.13 -2.36 -24.06
CA PRO A 136 -3.54 -2.81 -25.37
C PRO A 136 -3.72 -4.33 -25.36
N PRO A 137 -4.68 -4.88 -26.13
CA PRO A 137 -4.86 -6.33 -26.25
C PRO A 137 -3.74 -7.00 -27.07
N LEU A 138 -2.97 -6.23 -27.84
CA LEU A 138 -1.93 -6.71 -28.75
C LEU A 138 -0.61 -5.98 -28.60
N SER A 139 0.46 -6.63 -29.05
CA SER A 139 1.78 -6.03 -29.18
C SER A 139 1.86 -5.13 -30.42
N GLY A 140 2.61 -4.02 -30.34
CA GLY A 140 2.75 -3.10 -31.46
C GLY A 140 3.49 -1.81 -31.13
N ARG A 141 3.67 -0.95 -32.14
CA ARG A 141 4.24 0.39 -31.98
C ARG A 141 3.14 1.43 -31.87
N ILE A 142 3.27 2.38 -30.95
CA ILE A 142 2.34 3.52 -30.86
C ILE A 142 2.58 4.45 -32.04
N ALA A 143 1.62 4.52 -32.96
CA ALA A 143 1.66 5.42 -34.10
C ALA A 143 1.28 6.85 -33.70
N GLU A 144 0.21 6.97 -32.91
CA GLU A 144 -0.33 8.23 -32.44
C GLU A 144 -0.76 8.12 -30.98
N LEU A 145 -0.54 9.21 -30.24
CA LEU A 145 -1.04 9.40 -28.89
C LEU A 145 -1.83 10.71 -28.92
N ARG A 146 -3.11 10.65 -28.55
CA ARG A 146 -4.05 11.78 -28.67
C ARG A 146 -4.32 12.49 -27.35
N VAL A 147 -3.84 11.95 -26.24
CA VAL A 147 -4.06 12.45 -24.89
C VAL A 147 -2.75 12.52 -24.12
N GLY A 148 -2.62 13.51 -23.24
CA GLY A 148 -1.54 13.69 -22.28
C GLY A 148 -1.96 13.35 -20.86
N VAL A 149 -1.04 13.51 -19.92
CA VAL A 149 -1.35 13.50 -18.48
C VAL A 149 -2.16 14.75 -18.16
N ASP A 150 -3.11 14.63 -17.24
CA ASP A 150 -4.06 15.67 -16.82
C ASP A 150 -5.12 16.06 -17.87
N ASP A 151 -5.19 15.36 -19.01
CA ASP A 151 -6.27 15.55 -19.98
C ASP A 151 -7.57 14.84 -19.55
N ASP A 152 -8.70 15.51 -19.77
CA ASP A 152 -10.04 14.93 -19.65
C ASP A 152 -10.36 14.05 -20.86
N VAL A 153 -10.90 12.86 -20.59
CA VAL A 153 -11.33 11.89 -21.61
C VAL A 153 -12.77 11.45 -21.38
N GLU A 154 -13.50 11.25 -22.48
CA GLU A 154 -14.86 10.71 -22.47
C GLU A 154 -14.86 9.20 -22.75
N ARG A 155 -15.89 8.50 -22.24
CA ARG A 155 -16.11 7.08 -22.54
C ARG A 155 -16.18 6.84 -24.04
N GLY A 156 -15.34 5.96 -24.55
CA GLY A 156 -15.26 5.60 -25.97
C GLY A 156 -14.36 6.53 -26.82
N GLN A 157 -13.80 7.58 -26.24
CA GLN A 157 -12.85 8.45 -26.93
C GLN A 157 -11.56 7.68 -27.28
N VAL A 158 -11.03 7.90 -28.48
CA VAL A 158 -9.77 7.31 -28.93
C VAL A 158 -8.61 8.03 -28.25
N VAL A 159 -7.88 7.30 -27.39
CA VAL A 159 -6.76 7.83 -26.60
C VAL A 159 -5.41 7.59 -27.28
N ALA A 160 -5.26 6.46 -27.97
CA ALA A 160 -4.04 6.10 -28.67
C ALA A 160 -4.34 5.22 -29.89
N VAL A 161 -3.43 5.27 -30.87
CA VAL A 161 -3.47 4.41 -32.06
C VAL A 161 -2.22 3.55 -32.09
N LEU A 162 -2.41 2.24 -32.05
CA LEU A 162 -1.35 1.24 -32.04
C LEU A 162 -1.24 0.60 -33.43
N LYS A 163 -0.04 0.58 -33.99
CA LYS A 163 0.28 -0.19 -35.19
C LYS A 163 0.81 -1.57 -34.77
N SER A 164 0.04 -2.62 -35.02
CA SER A 164 0.38 -3.99 -34.63
C SER A 164 0.67 -4.87 -35.84
N ALA A 165 1.76 -5.64 -35.78
CA ALA A 165 2.06 -6.66 -36.79
C ALA A 165 1.11 -7.87 -36.67
N ASP A 166 0.71 -8.22 -35.44
CA ASP A 166 -0.22 -9.32 -35.17
C ASP A 166 -1.61 -9.04 -35.78
N LEU A 167 -2.07 -7.78 -35.70
CA LEU A 167 -3.31 -7.34 -36.34
C LEU A 167 -3.19 -7.36 -37.88
N ALA A 168 -2.04 -6.96 -38.43
CA ALA A 168 -1.81 -7.03 -39.87
C ALA A 168 -1.91 -8.47 -40.38
N GLN A 169 -1.30 -9.41 -39.67
CA GLN A 169 -1.36 -10.82 -40.01
C GLN A 169 -2.79 -11.38 -39.91
N ALA A 170 -3.56 -10.97 -38.89
CA ALA A 170 -4.96 -11.39 -38.76
C ALA A 170 -5.82 -10.91 -39.95
N TYR A 171 -5.60 -9.69 -40.43
CA TYR A 171 -6.27 -9.19 -41.64
C TYR A 171 -5.84 -9.94 -42.90
N ASP A 172 -4.55 -10.19 -43.08
CA ASP A 172 -4.04 -10.96 -44.22
C ASP A 172 -4.62 -12.39 -44.24
N ASP A 173 -4.73 -13.02 -43.08
CA ASP A 173 -5.31 -14.37 -42.95
C ASP A 173 -6.81 -14.36 -43.27
N PHE A 174 -7.55 -13.34 -42.82
CA PHE A 174 -8.97 -13.15 -43.16
C PHE A 174 -9.18 -12.92 -44.66
N ASP A 175 -8.40 -12.04 -45.29
CA ASP A 175 -8.51 -11.76 -46.72
C ASP A 175 -8.20 -12.99 -47.58
N LYS A 176 -7.21 -13.80 -47.17
CA LYS A 176 -6.89 -15.08 -47.80
C LYS A 176 -8.03 -16.08 -47.64
N ALA A 177 -8.58 -16.23 -46.43
CA ALA A 177 -9.68 -17.16 -46.16
C ALA A 177 -10.95 -16.78 -46.94
N GLN A 178 -11.28 -15.49 -47.01
CA GLN A 178 -12.40 -14.99 -47.81
C GLN A 178 -12.21 -15.23 -49.31
N SER A 179 -11.00 -15.02 -49.81
CA SER A 179 -10.66 -15.31 -51.21
C SER A 179 -10.78 -16.81 -51.53
N ALA A 180 -10.33 -17.67 -50.62
CA ALA A 180 -10.44 -19.12 -50.74
C ALA A 180 -11.90 -19.59 -50.70
N LEU A 181 -12.72 -19.04 -49.79
CA LEU A 181 -14.16 -19.31 -49.73
C LEU A 181 -14.87 -18.88 -51.01
N ALA A 182 -14.56 -17.70 -51.55
CA ALA A 182 -15.13 -17.24 -52.81
C ALA A 182 -14.73 -18.11 -54.01
N LEU A 183 -13.52 -18.68 -54.00
CA LEU A 183 -13.09 -19.65 -55.01
C LEU A 183 -13.83 -20.98 -54.87
N ALA A 184 -13.90 -21.54 -53.65
CA ALA A 184 -14.56 -22.81 -53.37
C ALA A 184 -16.07 -22.75 -53.65
N ARG A 185 -16.72 -21.63 -53.30
CA ARG A 185 -18.13 -21.38 -53.63
C ARG A 185 -18.38 -21.41 -55.14
N ARG A 186 -17.56 -20.72 -55.93
CA ARG A 186 -17.66 -20.74 -57.39
C ARG A 186 -17.39 -22.14 -57.96
N ALA A 187 -16.48 -22.92 -57.37
CA ALA A 187 -16.21 -24.29 -57.79
C ALA A 187 -17.42 -25.20 -57.51
N LEU A 188 -18.01 -25.09 -56.33
CA LEU A 188 -19.21 -25.83 -55.94
C LEU A 188 -20.41 -25.47 -56.82
N ASP A 189 -20.64 -24.19 -57.10
CA ASP A 189 -21.73 -23.74 -57.97
C ASP A 189 -21.56 -24.26 -59.41
N ARG A 190 -20.31 -24.30 -59.93
CA ARG A 190 -20.00 -24.93 -61.22
C ARG A 190 -20.33 -26.43 -61.22
N GLN A 191 -19.90 -27.17 -60.19
CA GLN A 191 -20.17 -28.61 -60.13
C GLN A 191 -21.67 -28.91 -59.99
N ARG A 192 -22.39 -28.13 -59.18
CA ARG A 192 -23.86 -28.22 -59.08
C ARG A 192 -24.54 -28.06 -60.44
N GLY A 193 -24.09 -27.10 -61.25
CA GLY A 193 -24.58 -26.91 -62.63
C GLY A 193 -24.33 -28.12 -63.54
N LEU A 194 -23.12 -28.70 -63.49
CA LEU A 194 -22.76 -29.88 -64.29
C LEU A 194 -23.51 -31.15 -63.87
N THR A 195 -23.70 -31.35 -62.56
CA THR A 195 -24.50 -32.46 -62.03
C THR A 195 -25.97 -32.33 -62.43
N ALA A 196 -26.52 -31.10 -62.47
CA ALA A 196 -27.90 -30.86 -62.87
C ALA A 196 -28.21 -31.29 -64.32
N ILE A 197 -27.22 -31.18 -65.22
CA ILE A 197 -27.32 -31.66 -66.61
C ILE A 197 -26.85 -33.12 -66.78
N ARG A 198 -26.65 -33.86 -65.67
CA ARG A 198 -26.11 -35.24 -65.62
C ARG A 198 -24.74 -35.42 -66.28
N ALA A 199 -23.95 -34.35 -66.43
CA ALA A 199 -22.62 -34.39 -67.02
C ALA A 199 -21.49 -34.50 -65.98
N GLY A 200 -21.78 -34.28 -64.69
CA GLY A 200 -20.78 -34.33 -63.60
C GLY A 200 -20.74 -35.66 -62.85
N ALA A 201 -19.55 -36.06 -62.36
CA ALA A 201 -19.38 -37.21 -61.48
C ALA A 201 -19.79 -36.89 -60.03
N GLY A 202 -20.49 -37.81 -59.35
CA GLY A 202 -20.92 -37.61 -57.95
C GLY A 202 -19.75 -37.34 -56.99
N LYS A 203 -18.62 -38.02 -57.20
CA LYS A 203 -17.38 -37.81 -56.44
C LYS A 203 -16.85 -36.37 -56.54
N ASP A 204 -16.98 -35.73 -57.71
CA ASP A 204 -16.49 -34.36 -57.91
C ASP A 204 -17.39 -33.33 -57.21
N MET A 205 -18.69 -33.62 -57.11
CA MET A 205 -19.64 -32.81 -56.33
C MET A 205 -19.34 -32.92 -54.84
N GLU A 206 -19.14 -34.13 -54.32
CA GLU A 206 -18.76 -34.37 -52.91
C GLU A 206 -17.44 -33.65 -52.57
N ALA A 207 -16.41 -33.81 -53.40
CA ALA A 207 -15.12 -33.13 -53.21
C ALA A 207 -15.24 -31.59 -53.22
N ALA A 208 -16.10 -31.03 -54.08
CA ALA A 208 -16.35 -29.58 -54.11
C ALA A 208 -17.13 -29.09 -52.87
N GLN A 209 -18.05 -29.91 -52.35
CA GLN A 209 -18.80 -29.60 -51.14
C GLN A 209 -17.91 -29.65 -49.90
N ASP A 210 -17.01 -30.63 -49.80
CA ASP A 210 -16.01 -30.72 -48.73
C ASP A 210 -15.06 -29.51 -48.75
N ALA A 211 -14.55 -29.14 -49.95
CA ALA A 211 -13.68 -27.98 -50.12
C ALA A 211 -14.38 -26.67 -49.73
N PHE A 212 -15.67 -26.51 -50.07
CA PHE A 212 -16.47 -25.36 -49.65
C PHE A 212 -16.64 -25.32 -48.13
N THR A 213 -17.01 -26.45 -47.52
CA THR A 213 -17.24 -26.55 -46.07
C THR A 213 -15.95 -26.25 -45.29
N GLN A 214 -14.80 -26.72 -45.79
CA GLN A 214 -13.49 -26.42 -45.22
C GLN A 214 -13.14 -24.93 -45.34
N ALA A 215 -13.35 -24.33 -46.51
CA ALA A 215 -13.07 -22.90 -46.72
C ALA A 215 -14.01 -22.00 -45.87
N GLU A 216 -15.27 -22.42 -45.70
CA GLU A 216 -16.24 -21.72 -44.84
C GLU A 216 -15.83 -21.77 -43.37
N ALA A 217 -15.36 -22.93 -42.90
CA ALA A 217 -14.84 -23.07 -41.54
C ALA A 217 -13.61 -22.17 -41.29
N GLU A 218 -12.69 -22.07 -42.25
CA GLU A 218 -11.51 -21.20 -42.14
C GLU A 218 -11.87 -19.71 -42.18
N ALA A 219 -12.82 -19.31 -43.04
CA ALA A 219 -13.34 -17.95 -43.08
C ALA A 219 -14.01 -17.56 -41.74
N ARG A 220 -14.78 -18.48 -41.15
CA ARG A 220 -15.37 -18.27 -39.82
C ARG A 220 -14.30 -18.15 -38.73
N ARG A 221 -13.31 -19.04 -38.72
CA ARG A 221 -12.19 -19.02 -37.76
C ARG A 221 -11.43 -17.70 -37.79
N THR A 222 -11.12 -17.19 -38.98
CA THR A 222 -10.39 -15.93 -39.15
C THR A 222 -11.23 -14.72 -38.75
N ALA A 223 -12.54 -14.73 -39.02
CA ALA A 223 -13.47 -13.71 -38.55
C ALA A 223 -13.55 -13.67 -37.01
N GLU A 224 -13.73 -14.83 -36.37
CA GLU A 224 -13.77 -14.95 -34.90
C GLU A 224 -12.47 -14.45 -34.24
N ARG A 225 -11.32 -14.65 -34.89
CA ARG A 225 -10.04 -14.12 -34.41
C ARG A 225 -10.00 -12.59 -34.41
N LEU A 226 -10.56 -11.94 -35.43
CA LEU A 226 -10.65 -10.47 -35.47
C LEU A 226 -11.60 -9.94 -34.39
N ASP A 227 -12.73 -10.61 -34.17
CA ASP A 227 -13.69 -10.26 -33.13
C ASP A 227 -13.07 -10.38 -31.72
N GLN A 228 -12.27 -11.41 -31.46
CA GLN A 228 -11.54 -11.58 -30.19
C GLN A 228 -10.53 -10.45 -29.93
N ILE A 229 -9.94 -9.88 -30.98
CA ILE A 229 -9.03 -8.74 -30.87
C ILE A 229 -9.81 -7.43 -30.65
N GLY A 230 -11.11 -7.41 -30.93
CA GLY A 230 -11.94 -6.20 -30.93
C GLY A 230 -11.72 -5.33 -32.16
N ALA A 231 -11.18 -5.90 -33.24
CA ALA A 231 -10.98 -5.23 -34.50
C ALA A 231 -12.15 -5.59 -35.45
N PRO A 232 -12.85 -4.62 -36.05
CA PRO A 232 -13.95 -4.94 -36.94
C PRO A 232 -13.41 -5.68 -38.18
N ALA A 233 -14.07 -6.78 -38.54
CA ALA A 233 -13.85 -7.51 -39.81
C ALA A 233 -14.46 -6.80 -41.03
N THR A 234 -15.06 -5.62 -40.81
CA THR A 234 -15.74 -4.82 -41.83
C THR A 234 -15.06 -3.46 -41.97
N GLY A 235 -14.78 -3.08 -43.22
CA GLY A 235 -14.08 -1.83 -43.55
C GLY A 235 -12.82 -2.08 -44.37
N ARG A 236 -12.40 -1.08 -45.15
CA ARG A 236 -11.14 -1.16 -45.87
C ARG A 236 -10.01 -0.90 -44.87
N HIS A 237 -9.20 -1.91 -44.62
CA HIS A 237 -8.01 -1.78 -43.78
C HIS A 237 -6.86 -1.28 -44.66
N ASP A 238 -6.47 -0.01 -44.50
CA ASP A 238 -5.44 0.65 -45.32
C ASP A 238 -4.01 0.16 -45.01
N GLY A 239 -3.79 -1.16 -44.95
CA GLY A 239 -2.49 -1.83 -44.80
C GLY A 239 -1.69 -1.50 -43.53
N ALA A 240 -2.14 -0.53 -42.73
CA ALA A 240 -1.40 0.00 -41.60
C ALA A 240 -1.74 -0.70 -40.28
N ALA A 241 -2.72 -1.62 -40.27
CA ALA A 241 -3.14 -2.42 -39.10
C ALA A 241 -3.18 -1.58 -37.82
N LEU A 242 -3.93 -0.49 -37.89
CA LEU A 242 -4.08 0.49 -36.82
C LEU A 242 -5.22 0.06 -35.90
N LEU A 243 -4.87 -0.21 -34.64
CA LEU A 243 -5.80 -0.50 -33.57
C LEU A 243 -6.06 0.78 -32.77
N ASN A 244 -7.32 1.19 -32.72
CA ASN A 244 -7.76 2.31 -31.90
C ASN A 244 -7.98 1.85 -30.47
N ILE A 245 -7.22 2.41 -29.53
CA ILE A 245 -7.40 2.19 -28.10
C ILE A 245 -8.36 3.27 -27.59
N THR A 246 -9.43 2.85 -26.92
CA THR A 246 -10.48 3.74 -26.42
C THR A 246 -10.56 3.76 -24.90
N ALA A 247 -11.05 4.87 -24.35
CA ALA A 247 -11.26 5.00 -22.91
C ALA A 247 -12.49 4.18 -22.46
N PRO A 248 -12.38 3.32 -21.43
CA PRO A 248 -13.50 2.49 -20.96
C PRO A 248 -14.59 3.29 -20.22
N PHE A 249 -14.23 4.42 -19.61
CA PHE A 249 -15.11 5.36 -18.92
C PHE A 249 -14.58 6.79 -19.03
N SER A 250 -15.44 7.78 -18.77
CA SER A 250 -15.04 9.19 -18.74
C SER A 250 -14.26 9.51 -17.46
N GLY A 251 -13.15 10.23 -17.53
CA GLY A 251 -12.29 10.56 -16.39
C GLY A 251 -11.07 11.38 -16.81
N VAL A 252 -10.06 11.43 -15.94
CA VAL A 252 -8.80 12.16 -16.19
C VAL A 252 -7.65 11.17 -16.30
N VAL A 253 -6.70 11.43 -17.21
CA VAL A 253 -5.47 10.65 -17.34
C VAL A 253 -4.51 11.03 -16.21
N THR A 254 -4.34 10.15 -15.23
CA THR A 254 -3.48 10.42 -14.05
C THR A 254 -2.04 10.00 -14.23
N ASP A 255 -1.80 9.01 -15.09
CA ASP A 255 -0.45 8.52 -15.39
C ASP A 255 -0.35 8.08 -16.85
N LEU A 256 0.79 8.37 -17.46
CA LEU A 256 1.13 7.97 -18.82
C LEU A 256 2.52 7.34 -18.81
N SER A 257 2.58 6.04 -19.06
CA SER A 257 3.81 5.25 -19.02
C SER A 257 4.44 5.04 -20.41
N THR A 258 4.01 5.83 -21.41
CA THR A 258 4.36 5.59 -22.82
C THR A 258 4.47 6.88 -23.64
N ALA A 259 5.07 6.79 -24.82
CA ALA A 259 5.25 7.92 -25.73
C ALA A 259 5.03 7.52 -27.19
N ARG A 260 4.83 8.49 -28.08
CA ARG A 260 4.71 8.21 -29.51
C ARG A 260 5.97 7.53 -30.04
N GLY A 261 5.80 6.46 -30.81
CA GLY A 261 6.89 5.69 -31.41
C GLY A 261 7.46 4.55 -30.54
N THR A 262 7.07 4.44 -29.27
CA THR A 262 7.51 3.32 -28.42
C THR A 262 6.87 2.01 -28.87
N TYR A 263 7.64 0.93 -28.76
CA TYR A 263 7.14 -0.42 -28.99
C TYR A 263 6.63 -1.02 -27.68
N PHE A 264 5.50 -1.70 -27.73
CA PHE A 264 4.80 -2.27 -26.60
C PHE A 264 4.56 -3.75 -26.85
N ASN A 265 4.98 -4.61 -25.93
CA ASN A 265 4.94 -6.07 -26.09
C ASN A 265 4.43 -6.84 -24.87
N ASP A 266 4.21 -6.17 -23.74
CA ASP A 266 3.83 -6.79 -22.49
C ASP A 266 2.39 -6.43 -22.11
N PRO A 267 1.43 -7.37 -22.14
CA PRO A 267 0.03 -7.10 -21.79
C PRO A 267 -0.19 -6.77 -20.31
N THR A 268 0.80 -7.00 -19.44
CA THR A 268 0.73 -6.64 -18.01
C THR A 268 1.14 -5.18 -17.76
N GLN A 269 1.91 -4.60 -18.67
CA GLN A 269 2.24 -3.18 -18.61
C GLN A 269 1.00 -2.36 -18.99
N SER A 270 0.85 -1.19 -18.40
CA SER A 270 -0.26 -0.29 -18.71
C SER A 270 0.28 0.87 -19.55
N LEU A 271 -0.47 1.31 -20.56
CA LEU A 271 -0.10 2.48 -21.36
C LEU A 271 -0.39 3.76 -20.58
N MET A 272 -1.56 3.79 -19.96
CA MET A 272 -2.07 4.93 -19.20
C MET A 272 -3.00 4.46 -18.09
N THR A 273 -3.16 5.31 -17.07
CA THR A 273 -4.16 5.14 -16.02
C THR A 273 -5.20 6.24 -16.14
N ILE A 274 -6.46 5.85 -16.29
CA ILE A 274 -7.60 6.77 -16.30
C ILE A 274 -8.31 6.61 -14.97
N SER A 275 -8.54 7.74 -14.29
CA SER A 275 -9.21 7.77 -13.00
C SER A 275 -10.40 8.71 -13.05
N GLN A 276 -11.56 8.25 -12.58
CA GLN A 276 -12.63 9.17 -12.17
C GLN A 276 -12.24 9.74 -10.82
N LEU A 277 -11.88 11.02 -10.81
CA LEU A 277 -11.46 11.74 -9.62
C LEU A 277 -12.68 12.08 -8.74
N ASP A 278 -13.32 11.05 -8.20
CA ASP A 278 -14.21 11.18 -7.05
C ASP A 278 -13.35 11.04 -5.80
N VAL A 279 -13.07 12.18 -5.15
CA VAL A 279 -12.15 12.24 -4.01
C VAL A 279 -12.67 11.35 -2.87
N SER A 280 -11.95 10.25 -2.60
CA SER A 280 -12.18 9.38 -1.45
C SER A 280 -10.99 9.46 -0.49
N LEU A 281 -11.28 9.60 0.81
CA LEU A 281 -10.25 9.63 1.84
C LEU A 281 -10.13 8.25 2.48
N GLY A 282 -8.93 7.67 2.41
CA GLY A 282 -8.58 6.44 3.09
C GLY A 282 -7.95 6.72 4.46
N TYR A 283 -8.44 6.06 5.49
CA TYR A 283 -7.78 6.01 6.80
C TYR A 283 -7.17 4.61 6.99
N GLY A 284 -5.84 4.55 7.14
CA GLY A 284 -5.11 3.32 7.45
C GLY A 284 -4.99 3.14 8.95
N GLU A 285 -5.78 2.24 9.53
CA GLU A 285 -5.75 1.98 10.96
C GLU A 285 -4.58 1.04 11.31
N ARG A 286 -3.55 1.58 11.98
CA ARG A 286 -2.78 0.81 12.97
C ARG A 286 -3.16 1.33 14.35
N ALA A 287 -4.32 0.89 14.85
CA ALA A 287 -4.68 1.10 16.24
C ALA A 287 -3.71 0.30 17.12
N ARG A 288 -2.93 0.99 17.95
CA ARG A 288 -2.27 0.36 19.09
C ARG A 288 -3.33 -0.03 20.12
N GLU A 289 -3.26 -1.28 20.51
CA GLU A 289 -4.10 -1.97 21.47
C GLU A 289 -4.12 -1.23 22.82
N GLY A 290 -5.32 -0.92 23.34
CA GLY A 290 -5.47 -0.41 24.71
C GLY A 290 -6.68 0.48 25.00
N HIS A 291 -7.30 1.12 23.99
CA HIS A 291 -8.45 1.99 24.22
C HIS A 291 -9.69 1.46 23.49
N ARG A 292 -10.72 1.13 24.26
CA ARG A 292 -12.07 0.79 23.80
C ARG A 292 -12.67 2.00 23.06
N PHE A 293 -12.41 2.14 21.77
CA PHE A 293 -13.00 3.19 20.93
C PHE A 293 -14.34 2.72 20.37
N CYS A 294 -15.43 3.37 20.79
CA CYS A 294 -16.78 3.21 20.22
C CYS A 294 -17.12 4.26 19.14
N LEU A 295 -16.16 5.06 18.68
CA LEU A 295 -16.42 6.30 17.94
C LEU A 295 -16.30 6.20 16.40
N THR A 296 -15.95 5.05 15.83
CA THR A 296 -15.89 4.84 14.37
C THR A 296 -17.19 4.22 13.83
N ARG A 297 -18.35 4.78 14.19
CA ARG A 297 -19.62 4.44 13.53
C ARG A 297 -19.70 5.20 12.20
N ALA A 298 -20.19 4.54 11.15
CA ALA A 298 -20.44 5.21 9.87
C ALA A 298 -21.41 6.38 10.07
N GLY A 299 -21.14 7.52 9.42
CA GLY A 299 -21.99 8.72 9.51
C GLY A 299 -21.52 9.80 10.49
N CYS A 300 -20.38 9.64 11.15
CA CYS A 300 -19.74 10.75 11.88
C CYS A 300 -19.36 11.88 10.91
N ARG A 301 -19.67 13.13 11.28
CA ARG A 301 -19.27 14.32 10.53
C ARG A 301 -17.80 14.60 10.85
N GLY A 302 -16.97 14.64 9.81
CA GLY A 302 -15.55 15.00 9.93
C GLY A 302 -15.28 16.32 9.21
N GLU A 303 -14.39 17.11 9.80
CA GLU A 303 -13.77 18.26 9.14
C GLU A 303 -12.42 17.80 8.58
N ILE A 304 -12.16 18.11 7.31
CA ILE A 304 -10.94 17.71 6.61
C ILE A 304 -10.17 18.97 6.28
N SER A 305 -8.97 19.07 6.85
CA SER A 305 -8.02 20.14 6.54
C SER A 305 -6.91 19.56 5.66
N GLY A 306 -6.76 20.11 4.46
CA GLY A 306 -5.69 19.72 3.54
C GLY A 306 -4.39 20.46 3.83
N LEU A 307 -3.25 19.82 3.60
CA LEU A 307 -1.93 20.43 3.81
C LEU A 307 -1.59 21.55 2.81
N CYS A 308 -2.32 21.64 1.69
CA CYS A 308 -1.96 22.52 0.56
C CYS A 308 -3.11 23.42 0.05
N GLY A 309 -4.29 23.41 0.70
CA GLY A 309 -5.42 24.25 0.31
C GLY A 309 -5.69 25.27 1.41
N GLY A 310 -5.58 26.56 1.11
CA GLY A 310 -5.84 27.62 2.08
C GLY A 310 -7.19 27.45 2.80
N ASP A 311 -7.20 27.82 4.08
CA ASP A 311 -8.21 27.87 5.18
C ASP A 311 -9.70 27.55 4.94
N LEU A 312 -10.10 26.86 3.88
CA LEU A 312 -11.47 26.46 3.62
C LEU A 312 -11.66 25.02 4.11
N PRO A 313 -12.36 24.82 5.24
CA PRO A 313 -12.65 23.49 5.73
C PRO A 313 -13.55 22.76 4.74
N ARG A 314 -13.17 21.52 4.37
CA ARG A 314 -14.02 20.63 3.58
C ARG A 314 -14.70 19.63 4.51
N TYR A 315 -16.02 19.50 4.38
CA TYR A 315 -16.81 18.57 5.20
C TYR A 315 -17.05 17.25 4.47
N GLY A 316 -16.83 16.14 5.17
CA GLY A 316 -17.05 14.79 4.67
C GLY A 316 -17.85 13.92 5.65
N ARG A 317 -18.35 12.79 5.17
CA ARG A 317 -18.92 11.72 6.01
C ARG A 317 -18.07 10.47 5.92
N THR A 318 -17.95 9.76 7.03
CA THR A 318 -17.28 8.46 7.07
C THR A 318 -18.18 7.37 6.49
N HIS A 319 -17.65 6.60 5.53
CA HIS A 319 -18.28 5.40 4.99
C HIS A 319 -17.51 4.16 5.48
N ARG A 320 -18.24 3.08 5.79
CA ARG A 320 -17.62 1.84 6.26
C ARG A 320 -17.12 1.02 5.07
N ARG A 321 -15.81 0.81 4.98
CA ARG A 321 -15.22 -0.14 4.02
C ARG A 321 -15.26 -1.54 4.65
N HIS A 322 -16.01 -2.47 4.08
CA HIS A 322 -16.00 -3.87 4.53
C HIS A 322 -14.71 -4.55 4.07
N GLY A 323 -13.64 -4.47 4.87
CA GLY A 323 -12.46 -5.30 4.69
C GLY A 323 -12.66 -6.67 5.31
N ARG A 324 -12.88 -7.72 4.50
CA ARG A 324 -12.67 -9.11 4.94
C ARG A 324 -11.16 -9.37 4.97
N HIS A 325 -10.49 -9.01 6.05
CA HIS A 325 -9.23 -9.64 6.42
C HIS A 325 -9.50 -10.54 7.62
N GLY A 326 -9.90 -11.78 7.33
CA GLY A 326 -9.90 -12.84 8.32
C GLY A 326 -8.47 -13.32 8.52
N TYR A 327 -7.94 -13.14 9.73
CA TYR A 327 -6.81 -13.95 10.21
C TYR A 327 -7.38 -15.16 10.94
N PRO A 328 -6.86 -16.38 10.71
CA PRO A 328 -7.28 -17.56 11.45
C PRO A 328 -6.81 -17.45 12.90
N THR A 329 -7.77 -17.44 13.83
CA THR A 329 -7.51 -17.68 15.24
C THR A 329 -7.09 -19.14 15.40
N HIS A 330 -5.84 -19.36 15.82
CA HIS A 330 -5.43 -20.62 16.42
C HIS A 330 -6.14 -20.74 17.78
N GLU A 331 -7.21 -21.53 17.80
CA GLU A 331 -7.84 -21.99 19.03
C GLU A 331 -7.05 -23.19 19.52
N GLY A 332 -6.34 -23.01 20.64
CA GLY A 332 -5.63 -24.09 21.33
C GLY A 332 -6.65 -25.07 21.92
N GLN A 333 -6.51 -26.34 21.57
CA GLN A 333 -7.16 -27.43 22.25
C GLN A 333 -6.39 -27.74 23.54
N ASP A 334 -7.08 -27.63 24.68
CA ASP A 334 -6.78 -28.38 25.90
C ASP A 334 -7.21 -29.84 25.74
#